data_AF-A0A1A0JVT3-F1
#
_entry.id   AF-A0A1A0JVT3-F1
#
_cell.length_a   1.000
_cell.length_b   1.000
_cell.length_c   1.000
_cell.angle_alpha   90.00
_cell.angle_beta   90.00
_cell.angle_gamma   90.00
#
_symmetry.space_group_name_H-M   'P 1'
#
loop_
_entity.id
_entity.type
_entity.pdbx_description
1 polymer ?
#
loop_
_entity_poly.entity_id
_entity_poly.type
_entity_poly.pdbx_seq_one_letter_code
_entity_poly.pdbx_strand_id
1 'polypeptide(L)'
;MTTSENFTIAGHSGIQLAARLESPANPSAYALLAHCFTCSKDSPATSRIAKQLVQEDIAVLRIDFAGLGHSEGNFEDSTFSGDAQDVVAAAEWLEEHYQAPQLLIGHSLGGAAALAAAADIDSLRAVVTIAAPYDPEHVTGLFAGALDDIAEDGSASVKIGGKTVCVGQGLVDDLRGFDQKERIAAIDVPLLVMHSNADELVDIHNAQGIYRAARTVKSFIMLDGVDHLLNKDKQAQHAAQMLAGWARPYLPDTPDVDRDDCADERYSYTKEGVVEARLTGDGDFATELRAGNHRWIADEPKSVPGAKDTGPNPYDMLQASLATCTAMTMGMYARRKKWDMGDTKVTVTHERDKQGMTTFTRVLHFDPALSNEQQEKLTAISEKCPVHKTLHGEIHIATETS
;
A
#
# COMPACT_ATOMS: atom_id res chain seq x y z
N MET A 1 0.36 -12.46 -7.69
CA MET A 1 -0.19 -12.92 -6.39
C MET A 1 0.29 -12.00 -5.28
N THR A 2 -0.59 -11.49 -4.43
CA THR A 2 -0.16 -10.99 -3.12
C THR A 2 0.15 -12.19 -2.23
N THR A 3 1.36 -12.25 -1.67
CA THR A 3 1.74 -13.27 -0.69
C THR A 3 1.65 -12.71 0.71
N SER A 4 1.44 -13.59 1.68
CA SER A 4 1.46 -13.24 3.09
C SER A 4 2.15 -14.36 3.84
N GLU A 5 3.33 -14.07 4.37
CA GLU A 5 4.23 -15.06 4.95
C GLU A 5 4.61 -14.63 6.36
N ASN A 6 4.65 -15.59 7.29
CA ASN A 6 5.07 -15.34 8.66
C ASN A 6 6.54 -15.75 8.82
N PHE A 7 7.30 -14.93 9.53
CA PHE A 7 8.70 -15.15 9.80
C PHE A 7 8.99 -14.99 11.29
N THR A 8 10.17 -15.45 11.68
CA THR A 8 10.75 -15.22 12.99
C THR A 8 12.09 -14.54 12.76
N ILE A 9 12.27 -13.37 13.37
CA ILE A 9 13.45 -12.51 13.20
C ILE A 9 14.19 -12.45 14.52
N ALA A 10 15.52 -12.56 14.51
CA ALA A 10 16.31 -12.30 15.71
C ALA A 10 16.31 -10.79 16.01
N GLY A 11 15.73 -10.38 17.13
CA GLY A 11 15.80 -9.01 17.63
C GLY A 11 17.17 -8.67 18.23
N HIS A 12 17.32 -7.43 18.69
CA HIS A 12 18.60 -6.88 19.13
C HIS A 12 19.27 -7.67 20.26
N SER A 13 18.46 -8.24 21.16
CA SER A 13 18.90 -9.01 22.33
C SER A 13 18.94 -10.53 22.06
N GLY A 14 18.72 -10.95 20.82
CA GLY A 14 18.60 -12.36 20.42
C GLY A 14 17.21 -12.96 20.64
N ILE A 15 16.27 -12.18 21.18
CA ILE A 15 14.85 -12.56 21.33
C ILE A 15 14.22 -12.74 19.94
N GLN A 16 13.40 -13.77 19.78
CA GLN A 16 12.72 -14.03 18.53
C GLN A 16 11.47 -13.15 18.35
N LEU A 17 11.50 -12.28 17.35
CA LEU A 17 10.41 -11.39 16.97
C LEU A 17 9.52 -12.07 15.92
N ALA A 18 8.21 -12.09 16.15
CA ALA A 18 7.26 -12.56 15.15
C ALA A 18 7.04 -11.48 14.09
N ALA A 19 7.26 -11.84 12.83
CA ALA A 19 7.11 -10.92 11.70
C ALA A 19 6.14 -11.47 10.66
N ARG A 20 5.58 -10.57 9.86
CA ARG A 20 4.71 -10.91 8.74
C ARG A 20 4.98 -9.99 7.55
N LEU A 21 5.42 -10.59 6.45
CA LEU A 21 5.62 -9.91 5.17
C LEU A 21 4.36 -10.06 4.32
N GLU A 22 3.75 -8.95 3.94
CA GLU A 22 2.77 -8.91 2.86
C GLU A 22 3.44 -8.31 1.62
N SER A 23 3.49 -9.05 0.52
CA SER A 23 4.20 -8.61 -0.69
C SER A 23 3.30 -8.70 -1.91
N PRO A 24 3.31 -7.70 -2.83
CA PRO A 24 2.87 -7.93 -4.20
C PRO A 24 3.82 -8.94 -4.86
N ALA A 25 3.44 -9.43 -6.05
CA ALA A 25 4.32 -10.34 -6.78
C ALA A 25 5.66 -9.68 -7.13
N ASN A 26 5.62 -8.38 -7.47
CA ASN A 26 6.79 -7.58 -7.84
C ASN A 26 6.77 -6.29 -7.04
N PRO A 27 7.42 -6.24 -5.88
CA PRO A 27 7.51 -5.02 -5.11
C PRO A 27 8.42 -4.00 -5.80
N SER A 28 7.91 -2.79 -5.98
CA SER A 28 8.66 -1.61 -6.40
C SER A 28 9.51 -1.03 -5.27
N ALA A 29 9.09 -1.25 -4.03
CA ALA A 29 9.78 -0.85 -2.82
C ALA A 29 9.41 -1.77 -1.65
N TYR A 30 10.24 -1.73 -0.61
CA TYR A 30 10.01 -2.41 0.65
C TYR A 30 9.79 -1.40 1.78
N ALA A 31 8.82 -1.68 2.63
CA ALA A 31 8.48 -0.89 3.79
C ALA A 31 8.55 -1.74 5.07
N LEU A 32 9.05 -1.13 6.14
CA LEU A 32 8.95 -1.66 7.49
C LEU A 32 7.88 -0.89 8.25
N LEU A 33 6.93 -1.61 8.85
CA LEU A 33 5.84 -1.05 9.64
C LEU A 33 5.95 -1.49 11.09
N ALA A 34 6.36 -0.55 11.95
CA ALA A 34 6.45 -0.67 13.40
C ALA A 34 5.14 -0.17 14.05
N HIS A 35 4.47 -1.00 14.85
CA HIS A 35 3.11 -0.71 15.33
C HIS A 35 3.01 -0.39 16.84
N CYS A 36 1.79 -0.10 17.34
CA CYS A 36 1.52 0.19 18.76
C CYS A 36 1.89 -0.96 19.72
N PHE A 37 2.33 -0.62 20.95
CA PHE A 37 2.62 -1.58 22.03
C PHE A 37 1.44 -2.41 22.54
N THR A 38 0.21 -1.96 22.31
CA THR A 38 -0.98 -2.75 22.69
C THR A 38 -1.61 -3.47 21.50
N CYS A 39 -0.98 -3.37 20.36
CA CYS A 39 -1.41 -4.00 19.12
C CYS A 39 -0.52 -5.21 18.84
N SER A 40 -1.03 -6.10 18.00
CA SER A 40 -0.18 -7.07 17.33
C SER A 40 -0.07 -6.69 15.87
N LYS A 41 0.86 -7.32 15.16
CA LYS A 41 1.01 -7.26 13.71
C LYS A 41 -0.31 -7.55 13.00
N ASP A 42 -1.20 -8.32 13.62
CA ASP A 42 -2.52 -8.68 13.12
C ASP A 42 -3.64 -7.66 13.46
N SER A 43 -3.30 -6.49 14.00
CA SER A 43 -4.30 -5.44 14.26
C SER A 43 -5.01 -5.04 12.95
N PRO A 44 -6.33 -4.74 13.01
CA PRO A 44 -7.06 -4.32 11.81
C PRO A 44 -6.42 -3.11 11.11
N ALA A 45 -5.90 -2.15 11.87
CA ALA A 45 -5.26 -0.96 11.32
C ALA A 45 -3.97 -1.30 10.54
N THR A 46 -3.04 -2.01 11.17
CA THR A 46 -1.75 -2.37 10.56
C THR A 46 -1.94 -3.27 9.34
N SER A 47 -2.87 -4.24 9.40
CA SER A 47 -3.20 -5.09 8.25
C SER A 47 -3.85 -4.31 7.11
N ARG A 48 -4.73 -3.36 7.40
CA ARG A 48 -5.36 -2.53 6.36
C ARG A 48 -4.35 -1.59 5.69
N ILE A 49 -3.42 -1.02 6.47
CA ILE A 49 -2.33 -0.20 5.93
C ILE A 49 -1.44 -1.04 5.01
N ALA A 50 -0.99 -2.21 5.49
CA ALA A 50 -0.14 -3.11 4.71
C ALA A 50 -0.81 -3.52 3.38
N LYS A 51 -2.08 -3.96 3.43
CA LYS A 51 -2.84 -4.34 2.24
C LYS A 51 -2.98 -3.21 1.23
N GLN A 52 -3.19 -1.98 1.69
CA GLN A 52 -3.30 -0.83 0.80
C GLN A 52 -1.96 -0.48 0.15
N LEU A 53 -0.85 -0.56 0.89
CA LEU A 53 0.48 -0.33 0.31
C LEU A 53 0.88 -1.41 -0.69
N VAL A 54 0.47 -2.65 -0.45
CA VAL A 54 0.65 -3.76 -1.41
C VAL A 54 -0.17 -3.54 -2.70
N GLN A 55 -1.27 -2.80 -2.66
CA GLN A 55 -1.99 -2.39 -3.88
C GLN A 55 -1.23 -1.34 -4.69
N GLU A 56 -0.31 -0.61 -4.04
CA GLU A 56 0.58 0.38 -4.63
C GLU A 56 1.98 -0.21 -4.93
N ASP A 57 2.05 -1.54 -5.05
CA ASP A 57 3.27 -2.31 -5.33
C ASP A 57 4.39 -2.11 -4.30
N ILE A 58 4.06 -1.88 -3.03
CA ILE A 58 5.02 -1.79 -1.92
C ILE A 58 4.89 -3.04 -1.03
N ALA A 59 5.97 -3.82 -0.87
CA ALA A 59 6.01 -4.91 0.10
C ALA A 59 6.12 -4.34 1.52
N VAL A 60 5.41 -4.93 2.49
CA VAL A 60 5.36 -4.42 3.86
C VAL A 60 5.69 -5.53 4.85
N LEU A 61 6.81 -5.38 5.55
CA LEU A 61 7.15 -6.18 6.73
C LEU A 61 6.54 -5.53 7.96
N ARG A 62 5.75 -6.30 8.73
CA ARG A 62 5.29 -5.91 10.07
C ARG A 62 5.96 -6.79 11.11
N ILE A 63 6.36 -6.20 12.22
CA ILE A 63 6.96 -6.92 13.35
C ILE A 63 6.12 -6.74 14.60
N ASP A 64 5.96 -7.80 15.39
CA ASP A 64 5.59 -7.74 16.80
C ASP A 64 6.87 -7.40 17.60
N PHE A 65 6.87 -6.34 18.39
CA PHE A 65 7.99 -6.03 19.30
C PHE A 65 8.19 -7.12 20.37
N ALA A 66 9.37 -7.14 21.00
CA ALA A 66 9.66 -8.08 22.10
C ALA A 66 8.58 -8.03 23.19
N GLY A 67 8.19 -9.18 23.72
CA GLY A 67 7.16 -9.29 24.75
C GLY A 67 5.73 -8.97 24.30
N LEU A 68 5.50 -8.72 23.01
CA LEU A 68 4.19 -8.42 22.44
C LEU A 68 3.76 -9.42 21.36
N GLY A 69 2.45 -9.61 21.25
CA GLY A 69 1.86 -10.45 20.21
C GLY A 69 2.36 -11.90 20.28
N HIS A 70 3.07 -12.33 19.23
CA HIS A 70 3.65 -13.67 19.15
C HIS A 70 5.19 -13.67 19.32
N SER A 71 5.79 -12.52 19.63
CA SER A 71 7.22 -12.42 19.93
C SER A 71 7.54 -12.99 21.30
N GLU A 72 8.74 -13.55 21.43
CA GLU A 72 9.26 -14.03 22.71
C GLU A 72 9.56 -12.86 23.67
N GLY A 73 9.79 -13.18 24.95
CA GLY A 73 10.09 -12.21 26.01
C GLY A 73 8.87 -11.79 26.85
N ASN A 74 9.11 -10.96 27.87
CA ASN A 74 8.05 -10.32 28.65
C ASN A 74 8.03 -8.83 28.35
N PHE A 75 6.84 -8.25 28.21
CA PHE A 75 6.70 -6.80 28.00
C PHE A 75 7.25 -5.97 29.18
N GLU A 76 7.26 -6.55 30.39
CA GLU A 76 7.86 -5.95 31.58
C GLU A 76 9.37 -5.66 31.41
N ASP A 77 10.06 -6.48 30.63
CA ASP A 77 11.50 -6.36 30.38
C ASP A 77 11.82 -5.46 29.16
N SER A 78 10.78 -4.92 28.50
CA SER A 78 10.94 -4.14 27.27
C SER A 78 11.41 -2.71 27.55
N THR A 79 12.22 -2.17 26.65
CA THR A 79 12.76 -0.81 26.72
C THR A 79 12.58 -0.13 25.37
N PHE A 80 12.45 1.20 25.38
CA PHE A 80 12.19 1.97 24.16
C PHE A 80 13.39 1.96 23.20
N SER A 81 14.61 2.01 23.75
CA SER A 81 15.88 1.78 23.07
C SER A 81 15.91 0.40 22.43
N GLY A 82 15.47 -0.64 23.16
CA GLY A 82 15.38 -2.00 22.64
C GLY A 82 14.41 -2.10 21.46
N ASP A 83 13.25 -1.46 21.55
CA ASP A 83 12.29 -1.42 20.46
C ASP A 83 12.86 -0.72 19.21
N ALA A 84 13.56 0.40 19.38
CA ALA A 84 14.25 1.06 18.27
C ALA A 84 15.30 0.14 17.63
N GLN A 85 16.06 -0.61 18.43
CA GLN A 85 17.04 -1.57 17.92
C GLN A 85 16.37 -2.79 17.25
N ASP A 86 15.19 -3.21 17.70
CA ASP A 86 14.40 -4.25 17.03
C ASP A 86 13.88 -3.79 15.66
N VAL A 87 13.56 -2.50 15.48
CA VAL A 87 13.26 -1.92 14.16
C VAL A 87 14.49 -2.01 13.25
N VAL A 88 15.68 -1.68 13.75
CA VAL A 88 16.93 -1.79 12.99
C VAL A 88 17.20 -3.27 12.61
N ALA A 89 17.10 -4.20 13.56
CA ALA A 89 17.29 -5.62 13.31
C ALA A 89 16.30 -6.17 12.27
N ALA A 90 15.04 -5.71 12.29
CA ALA A 90 14.05 -6.08 11.28
C ALA A 90 14.38 -5.49 9.89
N ALA A 91 14.96 -4.29 9.83
CA ALA A 91 15.41 -3.69 8.58
C ALA A 91 16.59 -4.46 7.98
N GLU A 92 17.58 -4.81 8.80
CA GLU A 92 18.73 -5.64 8.41
C GLU A 92 18.28 -7.02 7.92
N TRP A 93 17.35 -7.67 8.64
CA TRP A 93 16.80 -8.95 8.22
C TRP A 93 16.09 -8.86 6.87
N LEU A 94 15.33 -7.78 6.64
CA LEU A 94 14.62 -7.56 5.39
C LEU A 94 15.61 -7.31 4.23
N GLU A 95 16.72 -6.63 4.49
CA GLU A 95 17.81 -6.46 3.53
C GLU A 95 18.49 -7.78 3.18
N GLU A 96 18.79 -8.62 4.17
CA GLU A 96 19.47 -9.90 3.96
C GLU A 96 18.63 -10.89 3.14
N HIS A 97 17.32 -10.94 3.38
CA HIS A 97 16.44 -11.94 2.78
C HIS A 97 15.69 -11.44 1.55
N TYR A 98 15.53 -10.13 1.40
CA TYR A 98 14.78 -9.49 0.32
C TYR A 98 15.52 -8.27 -0.23
N GLN A 99 15.09 -7.07 0.14
CA GLN A 99 15.69 -5.79 -0.22
C GLN A 99 15.51 -4.86 0.96
N ALA A 100 16.52 -4.04 1.23
CA ALA A 100 16.50 -3.09 2.33
C ALA A 100 15.26 -2.19 2.28
N PRO A 101 14.63 -1.81 3.41
CA PRO A 101 13.44 -0.98 3.39
C PRO A 101 13.76 0.44 2.90
N GLN A 102 12.97 0.96 1.95
CA GLN A 102 13.04 2.37 1.53
C GLN A 102 12.03 3.24 2.30
N LEU A 103 11.04 2.63 2.95
CA LEU A 103 9.98 3.32 3.67
C LEU A 103 9.88 2.78 5.10
N LEU A 104 10.00 3.66 6.09
CA LEU A 104 9.74 3.31 7.48
C LEU A 104 8.43 3.95 7.95
N ILE A 105 7.51 3.14 8.46
CA ILE A 105 6.21 3.57 8.95
C ILE A 105 6.10 3.19 10.41
N GLY A 106 5.82 4.16 11.28
CA GLY A 106 5.56 3.91 12.68
C GLY A 106 4.18 4.40 13.12
N HIS A 107 3.44 3.58 13.85
CA HIS A 107 2.14 3.94 14.43
C HIS A 107 2.19 3.99 15.96
N SER A 108 1.61 5.03 16.55
CA SER A 108 1.60 5.26 18.00
C SER A 108 3.04 5.21 18.56
N LEU A 109 3.30 4.39 19.58
CA LEU A 109 4.64 4.21 20.15
C LEU A 109 5.64 3.59 19.16
N GLY A 110 5.20 2.76 18.23
CA GLY A 110 6.03 2.31 17.10
C GLY A 110 6.45 3.48 16.19
N GLY A 111 5.70 4.58 16.19
CA GLY A 111 6.07 5.86 15.60
C GLY A 111 7.29 6.49 16.25
N ALA A 112 7.34 6.51 17.57
CA ALA A 112 8.49 7.04 18.29
C ALA A 112 9.71 6.14 18.11
N ALA A 113 9.54 4.81 18.15
CA ALA A 113 10.62 3.84 17.88
C ALA A 113 11.14 3.95 16.44
N ALA A 114 10.25 4.12 15.46
CA ALA A 114 10.61 4.34 14.06
C ALA A 114 11.44 5.62 13.88
N LEU A 115 11.03 6.73 14.51
CA LEU A 115 11.82 7.97 14.49
C LEU A 115 13.19 7.79 15.14
N ALA A 116 13.27 6.98 16.20
CA ALA A 116 14.50 6.72 16.91
C ALA A 116 15.50 5.87 16.12
N ALA A 117 14.99 4.90 15.36
CA ALA A 117 15.75 3.98 14.52
C ALA A 117 16.13 4.55 13.15
N ALA A 118 15.43 5.58 12.67
CA ALA A 118 15.53 6.02 11.28
C ALA A 118 16.94 6.47 10.86
N ALA A 119 17.71 7.05 11.77
CA ALA A 119 19.08 7.49 11.50
C ALA A 119 20.09 6.33 11.38
N ASP A 120 19.71 5.14 11.86
CA ASP A 120 20.54 3.93 11.85
C ASP A 120 20.19 2.99 10.66
N ILE A 121 19.31 3.44 9.74
CA ILE A 121 18.89 2.66 8.56
C ILE A 121 19.18 3.47 7.29
N ASP A 122 20.37 3.24 6.71
CA ASP A 122 20.88 3.99 5.55
C ASP A 122 20.03 3.88 4.28
N SER A 123 19.26 2.79 4.14
CA SER A 123 18.46 2.49 2.95
C SER A 123 17.17 3.30 2.84
N LEU A 124 16.77 3.99 3.91
CA LEU A 124 15.53 4.75 3.94
C LEU A 124 15.55 5.89 2.92
N ARG A 125 14.39 6.13 2.31
CA ARG A 125 14.11 7.27 1.46
C ARG A 125 12.95 8.12 1.96
N ALA A 126 12.15 7.60 2.88
CA ALA A 126 11.09 8.33 3.55
C ALA A 126 10.73 7.69 4.89
N VAL A 127 10.27 8.52 5.83
CA VAL A 127 9.75 8.11 7.14
C VAL A 127 8.33 8.65 7.31
N VAL A 128 7.44 7.83 7.87
CA VAL A 128 6.05 8.18 8.15
C VAL A 128 5.72 7.84 9.60
N THR A 129 5.11 8.79 10.30
CA THR A 129 4.55 8.55 11.64
C THR A 129 3.05 8.76 11.63
N ILE A 130 2.30 7.87 12.26
CA ILE A 130 0.85 7.99 12.46
C ILE A 130 0.56 7.98 13.96
N ALA A 131 -0.07 9.03 14.48
CA ALA A 131 -0.45 9.13 15.90
C ALA A 131 0.74 8.99 16.89
N ALA A 132 1.95 9.39 16.49
CA ALA A 132 3.16 9.16 17.27
C ALA A 132 3.34 10.17 18.42
N PRO A 133 3.74 9.72 19.63
CA PRO A 133 4.15 10.63 20.69
C PRO A 133 5.50 11.26 20.37
N TYR A 134 5.71 12.50 20.83
CA TYR A 134 6.93 13.28 20.61
C TYR A 134 7.94 13.13 21.74
N ASP A 135 7.50 13.15 22.99
CA ASP A 135 8.40 13.15 24.13
C ASP A 135 8.13 12.00 25.11
N PRO A 136 9.17 11.58 25.85
CA PRO A 136 9.07 10.64 26.95
C PRO A 136 8.02 10.99 28.00
N GLU A 137 7.83 12.27 28.32
CA GLU A 137 6.85 12.71 29.31
C GLU A 137 5.43 12.34 28.89
N HIS A 138 5.10 12.48 27.61
CA HIS A 138 3.83 12.10 27.03
C HIS A 138 3.63 10.59 27.04
N VAL A 139 4.68 9.82 26.76
CA VAL A 139 4.64 8.35 26.90
C VAL A 139 4.40 7.96 28.35
N THR A 140 5.10 8.57 29.31
CA THR A 140 4.84 8.34 30.74
C THR A 140 3.46 8.83 31.17
N GLY A 141 2.89 9.82 30.49
CA GLY A 141 1.51 10.29 30.66
C GLY A 141 0.48 9.18 30.44
N LEU A 142 0.73 8.25 29.52
CA LEU A 142 -0.13 7.09 29.26
C LEU A 142 -0.25 6.15 30.46
N PHE A 143 0.71 6.20 31.40
CA PHE A 143 0.76 5.40 32.61
C PHE A 143 1.07 6.23 33.87
N ALA A 144 0.75 7.53 33.87
CA ALA A 144 1.10 8.43 34.95
C ALA A 144 0.55 7.97 36.31
N GLY A 145 -0.65 7.36 36.31
CA GLY A 145 -1.28 6.80 37.51
C GLY A 145 -0.65 5.52 38.05
N ALA A 146 0.35 4.96 37.37
CA ALA A 146 1.09 3.77 37.78
C ALA A 146 2.58 4.04 37.99
N LEU A 147 3.05 5.29 37.82
CA LEU A 147 4.48 5.62 37.95
C LEU A 147 5.02 5.40 39.37
N ASP A 148 4.21 5.71 40.38
CA ASP A 148 4.57 5.48 41.78
C ASP A 148 4.67 3.98 42.08
N ASP A 149 3.69 3.19 41.61
CA ASP A 149 3.69 1.74 41.72
C ASP A 149 4.90 1.11 41.00
N ILE A 150 5.23 1.58 39.79
CA ILE A 150 6.42 1.11 39.04
C ILE A 150 7.71 1.45 39.81
N ALA A 151 7.80 2.62 40.42
CA ALA A 151 8.97 3.04 41.19
C ALA A 151 9.14 2.26 42.51
N GLU A 152 8.04 1.84 43.14
CA GLU A 152 8.06 1.05 44.38
C GLU A 152 8.27 -0.45 44.11
N ASP A 153 7.52 -1.02 43.17
CA ASP A 153 7.44 -2.47 42.94
C ASP A 153 8.33 -2.95 41.77
N GLY A 154 8.88 -2.02 40.98
CA GLY A 154 9.70 -2.30 39.80
C GLY A 154 8.88 -2.49 38.52
N SER A 155 7.57 -2.73 38.61
CA SER A 155 6.65 -2.82 37.48
C SER A 155 5.20 -2.60 37.91
N ALA A 156 4.31 -2.24 36.96
CA ALA A 156 2.88 -2.11 37.22
C ALA A 156 2.00 -2.43 36.01
N SER A 157 0.77 -2.85 36.28
CA SER A 157 -0.24 -3.10 35.25
C SER A 157 -0.95 -1.82 34.82
N VAL A 158 -0.82 -1.46 33.54
CA VAL A 158 -1.39 -0.25 32.93
C VAL A 158 -2.41 -0.64 31.86
N LYS A 159 -3.52 0.11 31.78
CA LYS A 159 -4.48 -0.03 30.69
C LYS A 159 -4.23 0.99 29.57
N ILE A 160 -3.74 0.54 28.42
CA ILE A 160 -3.48 1.38 27.23
C ILE A 160 -4.35 0.88 26.07
N GLY A 161 -5.10 1.78 25.42
CA GLY A 161 -5.91 1.44 24.24
C GLY A 161 -6.93 0.30 24.47
N GLY A 162 -7.39 0.13 25.71
CA GLY A 162 -8.35 -0.92 26.10
C GLY A 162 -7.75 -2.26 26.54
N LYS A 163 -6.42 -2.45 26.45
CA LYS A 163 -5.73 -3.66 26.94
C LYS A 163 -4.88 -3.37 28.16
N THR A 164 -4.74 -4.36 29.03
CA THR A 164 -3.84 -4.29 30.20
C THR A 164 -2.48 -4.86 29.83
N VAL A 165 -1.42 -4.10 30.10
CA VAL A 165 -0.01 -4.46 29.87
C VAL A 165 0.80 -4.22 31.15
N CYS A 166 1.82 -5.03 31.41
CA CYS A 166 2.72 -4.84 32.57
C CYS A 166 3.93 -4.01 32.13
N VAL A 167 4.07 -2.80 32.64
CA VAL A 167 5.17 -1.88 32.32
C VAL A 167 6.22 -1.96 33.41
N GLY A 168 7.47 -2.25 33.06
CA GLY A 168 8.60 -2.26 34.00
C GLY A 168 9.32 -0.92 34.12
N GLN A 169 10.07 -0.76 35.21
CA GLN A 169 10.90 0.41 35.50
C GLN A 169 11.93 0.70 34.38
N GLY A 170 12.42 -0.34 33.71
CA GLY A 170 13.37 -0.22 32.60
C GLY A 170 12.85 0.65 31.47
N LEU A 171 11.57 0.52 31.09
CA LEU A 171 10.95 1.38 30.08
C LEU A 171 10.90 2.84 30.54
N VAL A 172 10.56 3.09 31.80
CA VAL A 172 10.44 4.44 32.37
C VAL A 172 11.78 5.15 32.41
N ASP A 173 12.83 4.46 32.84
CA ASP A 173 14.17 5.02 32.95
C ASP A 173 14.78 5.31 31.58
N ASP A 174 14.59 4.38 30.64
CA ASP A 174 15.09 4.48 29.28
C ASP A 174 14.41 5.62 28.50
N LEU A 175 13.10 5.81 28.71
CA LEU A 175 12.36 6.96 28.18
C LEU A 175 12.95 8.28 28.67
N ARG A 176 13.30 8.43 29.96
CA ARG A 176 13.87 9.69 30.51
C ARG A 176 15.21 10.08 29.89
N GLY A 177 15.98 9.11 29.40
CA GLY A 177 17.26 9.35 28.73
C GLY A 177 17.15 9.68 27.23
N PHE A 178 15.94 9.65 26.68
CA PHE A 178 15.74 9.65 25.24
C PHE A 178 15.54 11.07 24.66
N ASP A 179 16.60 11.67 24.09
CA ASP A 179 16.49 12.95 23.39
C ASP A 179 15.91 12.76 21.97
N GLN A 180 14.57 12.66 21.94
CA GLN A 180 13.84 12.50 20.69
C GLN A 180 14.02 13.70 19.74
N LYS A 181 14.26 14.90 20.28
CA LYS A 181 14.43 16.11 19.47
C LYS A 181 15.70 16.04 18.62
N GLU A 182 16.82 15.61 19.23
CA GLU A 182 18.08 15.45 18.52
C GLU A 182 18.00 14.34 17.46
N ARG A 183 17.35 13.22 17.78
CA ARG A 183 17.16 12.12 16.82
C ARG A 183 16.31 12.53 15.62
N ILE A 184 15.16 13.16 15.85
CA ILE A 184 14.32 13.67 14.76
C ILE A 184 15.07 14.71 13.92
N ALA A 185 15.92 15.53 14.55
CA ALA A 185 16.73 16.52 13.84
C ALA A 185 17.85 15.89 12.99
N ALA A 186 18.25 14.64 13.27
CA ALA A 186 19.24 13.87 12.52
C ALA A 186 18.64 13.06 11.35
N ILE A 187 17.31 13.01 11.21
CA ILE A 187 16.66 12.37 10.07
C ILE A 187 16.89 13.22 8.81
N ASP A 188 17.62 12.66 7.85
CA ASP A 188 18.01 13.35 6.61
C ASP A 188 17.11 13.01 5.40
N VAL A 189 16.11 12.14 5.58
CA VAL A 189 15.13 11.76 4.55
C VAL A 189 13.77 12.42 4.79
N PRO A 190 12.92 12.60 3.76
CA PRO A 190 11.58 13.17 3.91
C PRO A 190 10.75 12.52 5.04
N LEU A 191 10.09 13.35 5.85
CA LEU A 191 9.26 12.93 6.98
C LEU A 191 7.79 13.35 6.78
N LEU A 192 6.87 12.39 6.86
CA LEU A 192 5.43 12.63 6.94
C LEU A 192 4.91 12.38 8.35
N VAL A 193 4.32 13.41 8.94
CA VAL A 193 3.63 13.31 10.23
C VAL A 193 2.11 13.30 9.98
N MET A 194 1.44 12.22 10.37
CA MET A 194 -0.01 12.05 10.24
C MET A 194 -0.63 11.96 11.63
N HIS A 195 -1.62 12.81 11.94
CA HIS A 195 -2.20 12.83 13.28
C HIS A 195 -3.64 13.34 13.28
N SER A 196 -4.47 12.83 14.18
CA SER A 196 -5.86 13.26 14.32
C SER A 196 -6.01 14.38 15.35
N ASN A 197 -6.87 15.34 15.07
CA ASN A 197 -7.32 16.34 16.06
C ASN A 197 -8.28 15.76 17.11
N ALA A 198 -8.83 14.56 16.84
CA ALA A 198 -9.74 13.83 17.72
C ALA A 198 -9.03 12.68 18.47
N ASP A 199 -7.70 12.67 18.47
CA ASP A 199 -6.92 11.69 19.23
C ASP A 199 -6.96 12.03 20.72
N GLU A 200 -7.62 11.17 21.50
CA GLU A 200 -7.77 11.31 22.96
C GLU A 200 -6.62 10.67 23.75
N LEU A 201 -5.74 9.90 23.09
CA LEU A 201 -4.62 9.21 23.73
C LEU A 201 -3.30 9.94 23.52
N VAL A 202 -3.04 10.39 22.30
CA VAL A 202 -1.87 11.18 21.97
C VAL A 202 -2.31 12.49 21.36
N ASP A 203 -2.20 13.57 22.11
CA ASP A 203 -2.71 14.86 21.65
C ASP A 203 -1.90 15.43 20.47
N ILE A 204 -2.53 16.32 19.71
CA ILE A 204 -2.00 16.90 18.48
C ILE A 204 -0.67 17.67 18.64
N HIS A 205 -0.32 18.12 19.86
CA HIS A 205 0.94 18.82 20.11
C HIS A 205 2.15 17.92 19.93
N ASN A 206 2.00 16.60 20.09
CA ASN A 206 3.05 15.64 19.78
C ASN A 206 3.45 15.71 18.30
N ALA A 207 2.48 15.61 17.40
CA ALA A 207 2.76 15.76 15.97
C ALA A 207 3.35 17.13 15.62
N GLN A 208 2.91 18.20 16.29
CA GLN A 208 3.51 19.52 16.13
C GLN A 208 4.98 19.54 16.61
N GLY A 209 5.29 18.85 17.71
CA GLY A 209 6.64 18.67 18.25
C GLY A 209 7.53 17.96 17.24
N ILE A 210 7.10 16.80 16.74
CA ILE A 210 7.82 16.02 15.71
C ILE A 210 8.08 16.88 14.47
N TYR A 211 7.03 17.53 13.96
CA TYR A 211 7.15 18.39 12.79
C TYR A 211 8.10 19.57 13.02
N ARG A 212 8.11 20.17 14.22
CA ARG A 212 9.04 21.28 14.54
C ARG A 212 10.48 20.82 14.71
N ALA A 213 10.71 19.64 15.28
CA ALA A 213 12.04 19.09 15.50
C ALA A 213 12.74 18.69 14.20
N ALA A 214 11.99 18.19 13.21
CA ALA A 214 12.54 17.73 11.93
C ALA A 214 13.19 18.86 11.12
N ARG A 215 14.38 18.60 10.56
CA ARG A 215 15.15 19.56 9.74
C ARG A 215 15.13 19.26 8.24
N THR A 216 14.66 18.08 7.88
CA THR A 216 14.45 17.59 6.50
C THR A 216 13.17 18.13 5.85
N VAL A 217 12.93 17.72 4.60
CA VAL A 217 11.63 17.90 3.93
C VAL A 217 10.55 17.24 4.77
N LYS A 218 9.55 18.01 5.18
CA LYS A 218 8.55 17.55 6.13
C LYS A 218 7.15 17.94 5.73
N SER A 219 6.22 17.01 5.93
CA SER A 219 4.79 17.17 5.66
C SER A 219 3.98 16.84 6.90
N PHE A 220 2.84 17.52 7.06
CA PHE A 220 1.90 17.24 8.13
C PHE A 220 0.51 17.04 7.52
N ILE A 221 -0.10 15.87 7.77
CA ILE A 221 -1.47 15.56 7.35
C ILE A 221 -2.33 15.39 8.60
N MET A 222 -3.33 16.25 8.72
CA MET A 222 -4.34 16.13 9.76
C MET A 222 -5.41 15.11 9.35
N LEU A 223 -5.61 14.09 10.17
CA LEU A 223 -6.60 13.03 9.99
C LEU A 223 -7.90 13.39 10.71
N ASP A 224 -8.80 14.11 10.06
CA ASP A 224 -10.03 14.61 10.70
C ASP A 224 -10.97 13.48 11.16
N GLY A 225 -11.40 13.54 12.44
CA GLY A 225 -12.36 12.59 13.02
C GLY A 225 -11.87 11.14 13.16
N VAL A 226 -10.56 10.92 13.02
CA VAL A 226 -9.93 9.61 13.11
C VAL A 226 -9.59 9.27 14.55
N ASP A 227 -9.87 8.04 15.00
CA ASP A 227 -9.45 7.62 16.35
C ASP A 227 -7.99 7.18 16.37
N HIS A 228 -7.37 7.16 17.56
CA HIS A 228 -5.95 6.84 17.75
C HIS A 228 -5.53 5.52 17.08
N LEU A 229 -6.42 4.52 17.10
CA LEU A 229 -6.14 3.17 16.65
C LEU A 229 -6.59 2.89 15.20
N LEU A 230 -7.15 3.89 14.49
CA LEU A 230 -7.69 3.75 13.13
C LEU A 230 -8.73 2.63 13.00
N ASN A 231 -9.52 2.39 14.06
CA ASN A 231 -10.37 1.21 14.15
C ASN A 231 -11.65 1.30 13.30
N LYS A 232 -12.20 2.51 13.12
CA LYS A 232 -13.45 2.72 12.38
C LYS A 232 -13.28 2.44 10.88
N ASP A 233 -14.41 2.20 10.23
CA ASP A 233 -14.46 1.84 8.82
C ASP A 233 -13.68 2.83 7.95
N LYS A 234 -12.81 2.28 7.10
CA LYS A 234 -11.99 2.99 6.10
C LYS A 234 -10.94 3.97 6.64
N GLN A 235 -10.81 4.19 7.94
CA GLN A 235 -9.83 5.14 8.48
C GLN A 235 -8.39 4.74 8.16
N ALA A 236 -8.05 3.47 8.41
CA ALA A 236 -6.73 2.93 8.08
C ALA A 236 -6.45 2.94 6.58
N GLN A 237 -7.44 2.58 5.73
CA GLN A 237 -7.29 2.63 4.27
C GLN A 237 -7.10 4.06 3.78
N HIS A 238 -7.84 5.03 4.31
CA HIS A 238 -7.72 6.43 3.93
C HIS A 238 -6.34 7.00 4.28
N ALA A 239 -5.86 6.74 5.50
CA ALA A 239 -4.50 7.10 5.89
C ALA A 239 -3.45 6.44 4.97
N ALA A 240 -3.64 5.16 4.65
CA ALA A 240 -2.75 4.42 3.77
C ALA A 240 -2.70 4.94 2.32
N GLN A 241 -3.83 5.37 1.75
CA GLN A 241 -3.85 5.98 0.42
C GLN A 241 -3.10 7.32 0.40
N MET A 242 -3.29 8.16 1.43
CA MET A 242 -2.57 9.42 1.53
C MET A 242 -1.06 9.21 1.72
N LEU A 243 -0.66 8.26 2.58
CA LEU A 243 0.75 8.00 2.83
C LEU A 243 1.43 7.38 1.60
N ALA A 244 0.75 6.48 0.87
CA ALA A 244 1.29 5.89 -0.36
C ALA A 244 1.48 6.95 -1.46
N GLY A 245 0.45 7.78 -1.67
CA GLY A 245 0.53 8.88 -2.63
C GLY A 245 1.62 9.90 -2.30
N TRP A 246 1.84 10.17 -1.01
CA TRP A 246 2.92 11.03 -0.55
C TRP A 246 4.31 10.38 -0.69
N ALA A 247 4.44 9.08 -0.40
CA ALA A 247 5.73 8.39 -0.41
C ALA A 247 6.25 8.13 -1.83
N ARG A 248 5.35 7.93 -2.80
CA ARG A 248 5.66 7.53 -4.19
C ARG A 248 6.81 8.30 -4.85
N PRO A 249 6.92 9.64 -4.77
CA PRO A 249 8.01 10.37 -5.41
C PRO A 249 9.40 10.12 -4.81
N TYR A 250 9.48 9.55 -3.60
CA TYR A 250 10.74 9.27 -2.91
C TYR A 250 11.19 7.81 -3.07
N LEU A 251 10.25 6.91 -3.36
CA LEU A 251 10.55 5.50 -3.57
C LEU A 251 11.19 5.30 -4.95
N PRO A 252 11.99 4.23 -5.14
CA PRO A 252 12.46 3.88 -6.47
C PRO A 252 11.26 3.78 -7.41
N ASP A 253 11.37 4.38 -8.60
CA ASP A 253 10.53 3.93 -9.71
C ASP A 253 10.74 2.42 -9.84
N THR A 254 9.70 1.68 -10.24
CA THR A 254 9.88 0.28 -10.64
C THR A 254 11.13 0.24 -11.53
N PRO A 255 12.14 -0.59 -11.20
CA PRO A 255 13.35 -0.60 -12.00
C PRO A 255 12.91 -0.77 -13.45
N ASP A 256 13.41 0.08 -14.34
CA ASP A 256 13.39 -0.17 -15.77
C ASP A 256 14.32 -1.38 -15.94
N VAL A 257 13.80 -2.57 -15.62
CA VAL A 257 14.55 -3.82 -15.74
C VAL A 257 14.84 -3.90 -17.22
N ASP A 258 16.12 -3.79 -17.58
CA ASP A 258 16.59 -3.97 -18.95
C ASP A 258 15.88 -5.20 -19.52
N ARG A 259 15.07 -4.96 -20.56
CA ARG A 259 14.10 -5.91 -21.13
C ARG A 259 14.72 -7.20 -21.67
N ASP A 260 16.05 -7.30 -21.65
CA ASP A 260 16.83 -8.36 -22.28
C ASP A 260 17.46 -9.36 -21.29
N ASP A 261 17.52 -9.10 -19.98
CA ASP A 261 18.11 -10.04 -19.00
C ASP A 261 17.04 -10.64 -18.05
N CYS A 262 16.19 -11.50 -18.63
CA CYS A 262 15.29 -12.36 -17.86
C CYS A 262 16.02 -13.57 -17.29
N ALA A 263 16.50 -13.47 -16.04
CA ALA A 263 16.92 -14.64 -15.25
C ALA A 263 16.54 -14.55 -13.75
N ASP A 264 15.67 -13.63 -13.35
CA ASP A 264 15.16 -13.58 -11.97
C ASP A 264 13.66 -13.89 -11.94
N GLU A 265 13.32 -15.10 -11.48
CA GLU A 265 11.94 -15.60 -11.31
C GLU A 265 11.12 -14.78 -10.29
N ARG A 266 11.76 -13.84 -9.57
CA ARG A 266 11.13 -12.97 -8.57
C ARG A 266 10.49 -11.70 -9.16
N TYR A 267 10.68 -11.42 -10.44
CA TYR A 267 10.01 -10.34 -11.17
C TYR A 267 9.04 -10.91 -12.22
N SER A 268 7.84 -11.27 -11.77
CA SER A 268 6.71 -11.76 -12.59
C SER A 268 6.05 -10.64 -13.40
N TYR A 269 6.72 -10.18 -14.45
CA TYR A 269 6.05 -9.49 -15.55
C TYR A 269 5.42 -10.55 -16.45
N THR A 270 4.17 -10.38 -16.88
CA THR A 270 3.69 -11.24 -17.98
C THR A 270 4.38 -10.77 -19.25
N LYS A 271 4.89 -11.71 -20.05
CA LYS A 271 5.48 -11.39 -21.35
C LYS A 271 4.48 -10.59 -22.20
N GLU A 272 4.95 -9.66 -23.03
CA GLU A 272 4.08 -8.94 -23.97
C GLU A 272 3.19 -9.94 -24.74
N GLY A 273 1.88 -9.68 -24.76
CA GLY A 273 0.89 -10.58 -25.35
C GLY A 273 0.36 -11.70 -24.43
N VAL A 274 0.82 -11.77 -23.17
CA VAL A 274 0.31 -12.70 -22.16
C VAL A 274 -0.55 -11.95 -21.14
N VAL A 275 -1.76 -12.44 -20.91
CA VAL A 275 -2.66 -11.95 -19.87
C VAL A 275 -2.89 -13.05 -18.85
N GLU A 276 -2.64 -12.75 -17.57
CA GLU A 276 -2.94 -13.64 -16.46
C GLU A 276 -4.18 -13.13 -15.71
N ALA A 277 -5.04 -14.04 -15.25
CA ALA A 277 -6.20 -13.73 -14.43
C ALA A 277 -6.21 -14.63 -13.19
N ARG A 278 -6.41 -14.03 -12.00
CA ARG A 278 -6.45 -14.76 -10.73
C ARG A 278 -7.58 -14.26 -9.84
N LEU A 279 -8.37 -15.17 -9.28
CA LEU A 279 -9.35 -14.85 -8.24
C LEU A 279 -8.66 -14.27 -7.00
N THR A 280 -9.18 -13.15 -6.52
CA THR A 280 -8.64 -12.44 -5.35
C THR A 280 -9.15 -12.98 -4.02
N GLY A 281 -10.28 -13.71 -4.05
CA GLY A 281 -11.02 -14.13 -2.86
C GLY A 281 -11.90 -13.03 -2.26
N ASP A 282 -11.92 -11.83 -2.84
CA ASP A 282 -12.80 -10.73 -2.41
C ASP A 282 -14.19 -10.82 -3.07
N GLY A 283 -14.99 -11.79 -2.62
CA GLY A 283 -16.22 -12.18 -3.33
C GLY A 283 -15.97 -13.26 -4.37
N ASP A 284 -17.02 -13.65 -5.09
CA ASP A 284 -16.98 -14.86 -5.94
C ASP A 284 -16.35 -14.60 -7.32
N PHE A 285 -16.34 -13.34 -7.77
CA PHE A 285 -15.95 -12.97 -9.14
C PHE A 285 -14.78 -11.99 -9.21
N ALA A 286 -14.40 -11.37 -8.09
CA ALA A 286 -13.32 -10.38 -8.08
C ALA A 286 -12.00 -11.02 -8.51
N THR A 287 -11.51 -10.59 -9.67
CA THR A 287 -10.39 -11.18 -10.39
C THR A 287 -9.33 -10.12 -10.67
N GLU A 288 -8.10 -10.37 -10.23
CA GLU A 288 -6.94 -9.57 -10.59
C GLU A 288 -6.45 -9.99 -11.97
N LEU A 289 -6.29 -9.03 -12.88
CA LEU A 289 -5.67 -9.23 -14.19
C LEU A 289 -4.30 -8.57 -14.26
N ARG A 290 -3.40 -9.20 -15.01
CA ARG A 290 -2.06 -8.69 -15.32
C ARG A 290 -1.77 -8.82 -16.82
N ALA A 291 -1.28 -7.74 -17.42
CA ALA A 291 -0.81 -7.70 -18.81
C ALA A 291 0.42 -6.81 -18.94
N GLY A 292 1.61 -7.40 -19.10
CA GLY A 292 2.87 -6.68 -19.00
C GLY A 292 3.03 -6.04 -17.61
N ASN A 293 3.20 -4.72 -17.60
CA ASN A 293 3.32 -3.92 -16.39
C ASN A 293 1.96 -3.38 -15.89
N HIS A 294 0.85 -3.77 -16.52
CA HIS A 294 -0.47 -3.26 -16.20
C HIS A 294 -1.24 -4.25 -15.33
N ARG A 295 -1.90 -3.71 -14.31
CA ARG A 295 -2.78 -4.46 -13.40
C ARG A 295 -4.13 -3.77 -13.28
N TRP A 296 -5.20 -4.54 -13.26
CA TRP A 296 -6.55 -4.05 -12.96
C TRP A 296 -7.42 -5.17 -12.41
N ILE A 297 -8.60 -4.82 -11.90
CA ILE A 297 -9.59 -5.77 -11.39
C ILE A 297 -10.71 -5.93 -12.42
N ALA A 298 -11.21 -7.15 -12.57
CA ALA A 298 -12.50 -7.44 -13.17
C ALA A 298 -13.44 -8.04 -12.12
N ASP A 299 -14.73 -7.79 -12.26
CA ASP A 299 -15.76 -8.31 -11.38
C ASP A 299 -17.09 -8.34 -12.14
N GLU A 300 -18.10 -8.98 -11.57
CA GLU A 300 -19.46 -8.91 -12.07
C GLU A 300 -20.23 -7.75 -11.39
N PRO A 301 -21.28 -7.20 -12.04
CA PRO A 301 -22.11 -6.17 -11.42
C PRO A 301 -22.90 -6.76 -10.24
N LYS A 302 -23.31 -5.93 -9.27
CA LYS A 302 -24.04 -6.36 -8.06
C LYS A 302 -25.36 -7.10 -8.32
N SER A 303 -25.89 -7.01 -9.53
CA SER A 303 -27.04 -7.81 -9.96
C SER A 303 -26.75 -9.31 -10.01
N VAL A 304 -25.47 -9.70 -10.10
CA VAL A 304 -25.02 -11.09 -10.02
C VAL A 304 -24.77 -11.45 -8.56
N PRO A 305 -25.46 -12.46 -7.99
CA PRO A 305 -25.22 -12.90 -6.62
C PRO A 305 -23.75 -13.31 -6.40
N GLY A 306 -23.11 -12.78 -5.35
CA GLY A 306 -21.71 -13.06 -5.01
C GLY A 306 -20.71 -12.02 -5.55
N ALA A 307 -21.15 -11.13 -6.44
CA ALA A 307 -20.31 -10.09 -7.02
C ALA A 307 -20.29 -8.80 -6.19
N LYS A 308 -19.22 -8.02 -6.32
CA LYS A 308 -19.03 -6.77 -5.56
C LYS A 308 -18.97 -5.52 -6.43
N ASP A 309 -18.95 -5.68 -7.75
CA ASP A 309 -18.86 -4.58 -8.73
C ASP A 309 -17.59 -3.74 -8.47
N THR A 310 -16.46 -4.44 -8.29
CA THR A 310 -15.14 -3.85 -8.04
C THR A 310 -14.34 -3.55 -9.32
N GLY A 311 -14.82 -4.01 -10.47
CA GLY A 311 -14.21 -3.79 -11.78
C GLY A 311 -15.18 -4.13 -12.92
N PRO A 312 -14.81 -3.83 -14.19
CA PRO A 312 -15.62 -4.21 -15.35
C PRO A 312 -15.81 -5.72 -15.44
N ASN A 313 -16.95 -6.15 -15.97
CA ASN A 313 -17.17 -7.57 -16.25
C ASN A 313 -16.43 -8.02 -17.53
N PRO A 314 -16.30 -9.33 -17.78
CA PRO A 314 -15.57 -9.83 -18.95
C PRO A 314 -16.09 -9.31 -20.30
N TYR A 315 -17.40 -9.08 -20.44
CA TYR A 315 -17.97 -8.50 -21.67
C TYR A 315 -17.68 -7.01 -21.80
N ASP A 316 -17.62 -6.26 -20.70
CA ASP A 316 -17.19 -4.86 -20.71
C ASP A 316 -15.73 -4.78 -21.18
N MET A 317 -14.89 -5.73 -20.79
CA MET A 317 -13.51 -5.81 -21.26
C MET A 317 -13.41 -6.11 -22.76
N LEU A 318 -14.24 -7.03 -23.29
CA LEU A 318 -14.33 -7.27 -24.73
C LEU A 318 -14.78 -6.02 -25.50
N GLN A 319 -15.82 -5.33 -25.00
CA GLN A 319 -16.30 -4.06 -25.56
C GLN A 319 -15.21 -2.98 -25.52
N ALA A 320 -14.50 -2.86 -24.40
CA ALA A 320 -13.39 -1.94 -24.22
C ALA A 320 -12.26 -2.23 -25.21
N SER A 321 -11.92 -3.50 -25.44
CA SER A 321 -10.89 -3.89 -26.43
C SER A 321 -11.25 -3.41 -27.84
N LEU A 322 -12.51 -3.53 -28.26
CA LEU A 322 -12.96 -3.07 -29.57
C LEU A 322 -13.03 -1.54 -29.64
N ALA A 323 -13.55 -0.89 -28.59
CA ALA A 323 -13.69 0.56 -28.53
C ALA A 323 -12.31 1.25 -28.59
N THR A 324 -11.37 0.80 -27.76
CA THR A 324 -10.00 1.34 -27.68
C THR A 324 -9.24 1.13 -29.00
N CYS A 325 -9.25 -0.09 -29.56
CA CYS A 325 -8.60 -0.40 -30.82
C CYS A 325 -9.15 0.46 -31.98
N THR A 326 -10.46 0.69 -32.00
CA THR A 326 -11.12 1.60 -32.95
C THR A 326 -10.63 3.04 -32.78
N ALA A 327 -10.70 3.58 -31.56
CA ALA A 327 -10.29 4.95 -31.26
C ALA A 327 -8.80 5.19 -31.59
N MET A 328 -7.92 4.26 -31.22
CA MET A 328 -6.49 4.32 -31.54
C MET A 328 -6.23 4.32 -33.05
N THR A 329 -6.97 3.50 -33.80
CA THR A 329 -6.85 3.42 -35.26
C THR A 329 -7.29 4.73 -35.94
N MET A 330 -8.40 5.31 -35.50
CA MET A 330 -8.86 6.62 -35.97
C MET A 330 -7.86 7.72 -35.60
N GLY A 331 -7.39 7.75 -34.36
CA GLY A 331 -6.39 8.72 -33.89
C GLY A 331 -5.07 8.65 -34.66
N MET A 332 -4.60 7.44 -34.96
CA MET A 332 -3.41 7.22 -35.81
C MET A 332 -3.61 7.79 -37.22
N TYR A 333 -4.78 7.56 -37.82
CA TYR A 333 -5.10 8.11 -39.15
C TYR A 333 -5.23 9.63 -39.14
N ALA A 334 -5.95 10.20 -38.18
CA ALA A 334 -6.12 11.64 -38.01
C ALA A 334 -4.77 12.35 -37.83
N ARG A 335 -3.88 11.82 -36.98
CA ARG A 335 -2.51 12.36 -36.80
C ARG A 335 -1.72 12.40 -38.10
N ARG A 336 -1.77 11.34 -38.92
CA ARG A 336 -1.11 11.31 -40.24
C ARG A 336 -1.66 12.36 -41.19
N LYS A 337 -2.95 12.69 -41.07
CA LYS A 337 -3.65 13.71 -41.87
C LYS A 337 -3.62 15.10 -41.25
N LYS A 338 -3.04 15.25 -40.04
CA LYS A 338 -3.04 16.47 -39.23
C LYS A 338 -4.45 16.99 -38.95
N TRP A 339 -5.39 16.09 -38.68
CA TRP A 339 -6.74 16.43 -38.26
C TRP A 339 -6.83 16.41 -36.74
N ASP A 340 -7.47 17.42 -36.18
CA ASP A 340 -7.89 17.43 -34.78
C ASP A 340 -9.19 16.64 -34.65
N MET A 341 -9.23 15.71 -33.70
CA MET A 341 -10.40 14.87 -33.45
C MET A 341 -11.31 15.43 -32.36
N GLY A 342 -10.90 16.47 -31.63
CA GLY A 342 -11.70 17.07 -30.56
C GLY A 342 -12.28 16.04 -29.60
N ASP A 343 -13.56 16.17 -29.26
CA ASP A 343 -14.29 15.30 -28.33
C ASP A 343 -14.81 13.99 -28.97
N THR A 344 -14.22 13.55 -30.09
CA THR A 344 -14.63 12.32 -30.75
C THR A 344 -14.47 11.11 -29.84
N LYS A 345 -15.54 10.33 -29.65
CA LYS A 345 -15.55 9.13 -28.78
C LYS A 345 -16.17 7.92 -29.47
N VAL A 346 -15.80 6.73 -28.99
CA VAL A 346 -16.33 5.45 -29.47
C VAL A 346 -17.07 4.78 -28.32
N THR A 347 -18.32 4.39 -28.56
CA THR A 347 -19.07 3.55 -27.63
C THR A 347 -19.33 2.21 -28.29
N VAL A 348 -19.16 1.13 -27.55
CA VAL A 348 -19.50 -0.23 -27.99
C VAL A 348 -20.51 -0.78 -26.99
N THR A 349 -21.56 -1.39 -27.49
CA THR A 349 -22.52 -2.17 -26.71
C THR A 349 -22.51 -3.61 -27.19
N HIS A 350 -22.93 -4.53 -26.33
CA HIS A 350 -23.05 -5.95 -26.63
C HIS A 350 -24.46 -6.44 -26.30
N GLU A 351 -25.04 -7.22 -27.19
CA GLU A 351 -26.27 -7.96 -26.96
C GLU A 351 -26.14 -9.39 -27.49
N ARG A 352 -26.86 -10.32 -26.86
CA ARG A 352 -26.98 -11.70 -27.32
C ARG A 352 -28.44 -12.07 -27.48
N ASP A 353 -28.82 -12.48 -28.68
CA ASP A 353 -30.21 -12.82 -28.98
C ASP A 353 -30.61 -14.21 -28.47
N LYS A 354 -31.88 -14.57 -28.64
CA LYS A 354 -32.43 -15.86 -28.20
C LYS A 354 -31.87 -17.05 -28.99
N GLN A 355 -31.35 -16.83 -30.20
CA GLN A 355 -30.66 -17.86 -30.98
C GLN A 355 -29.18 -17.99 -30.57
N GLY A 356 -28.71 -17.16 -29.63
CA GLY A 356 -27.35 -17.16 -29.13
C GLY A 356 -26.38 -16.36 -30.00
N MET A 357 -26.87 -15.66 -31.04
CA MET A 357 -26.04 -14.77 -31.87
C MET A 357 -25.63 -13.56 -31.05
N THR A 358 -24.35 -13.24 -31.10
CA THR A 358 -23.74 -12.13 -30.37
C THR A 358 -23.54 -10.96 -31.32
N THR A 359 -24.04 -9.79 -30.95
CA THR A 359 -23.92 -8.56 -31.72
C THR A 359 -23.20 -7.49 -30.90
N PHE A 360 -22.08 -7.00 -31.42
CA PHE A 360 -21.44 -5.80 -30.90
C PHE A 360 -21.84 -4.59 -31.75
N THR A 361 -22.46 -3.58 -31.15
CA THR A 361 -22.82 -2.33 -31.84
C THR A 361 -21.84 -1.23 -31.47
N ARG A 362 -21.11 -0.73 -32.47
CA ARG A 362 -20.15 0.36 -32.31
C ARG A 362 -20.75 1.67 -32.85
N VAL A 363 -20.77 2.71 -32.02
CA VAL A 363 -21.22 4.05 -32.39
C VAL A 363 -20.04 5.02 -32.28
N LEU A 364 -19.78 5.75 -33.36
CA LEU A 364 -18.78 6.81 -33.43
C LEU A 364 -19.48 8.15 -33.21
N HIS A 365 -19.11 8.85 -32.15
CA HIS A 365 -19.62 10.19 -31.87
C HIS A 365 -18.54 11.18 -32.28
N PHE A 366 -18.72 11.85 -33.41
CA PHE A 366 -17.73 12.80 -33.95
C PHE A 366 -17.87 14.19 -33.33
N ASP A 367 -16.74 14.86 -33.16
CA ASP A 367 -16.70 16.28 -32.85
C ASP A 367 -17.40 17.11 -33.96
N PRO A 368 -18.27 18.08 -33.61
CA PRO A 368 -18.95 18.91 -34.60
C PRO A 368 -18.03 19.70 -35.55
N ALA A 369 -16.77 19.92 -35.17
CA ALA A 369 -15.78 20.61 -36.01
C ALA A 369 -15.24 19.72 -37.14
N LEU A 370 -15.41 18.40 -37.08
CA LEU A 370 -15.00 17.49 -38.15
C LEU A 370 -15.96 17.61 -39.34
N SER A 371 -15.40 17.84 -40.52
CA SER A 371 -16.18 17.85 -41.76
C SER A 371 -16.76 16.46 -42.09
N ASN A 372 -17.85 16.41 -42.85
CA ASN A 372 -18.46 15.14 -43.28
C ASN A 372 -17.43 14.23 -43.98
N GLU A 373 -16.54 14.79 -44.80
CA GLU A 373 -15.48 14.03 -45.47
C GLU A 373 -14.49 13.41 -44.47
N GLN A 374 -14.15 14.12 -43.39
CA GLN A 374 -13.29 13.60 -42.33
C GLN A 374 -14.01 12.48 -41.57
N GLN A 375 -15.29 12.67 -41.23
CA GLN A 375 -16.11 11.68 -40.54
C GLN A 375 -16.25 10.39 -41.36
N GLU A 376 -16.51 10.49 -42.67
CA GLU A 376 -16.58 9.33 -43.57
C GLU A 376 -15.25 8.55 -43.61
N LYS A 377 -14.11 9.27 -43.75
CA LYS A 377 -12.78 8.63 -43.77
C LYS A 377 -12.42 8.00 -42.43
N LEU A 378 -12.79 8.64 -41.31
CA LEU A 378 -12.58 8.10 -39.97
C LEU A 378 -13.46 6.87 -39.73
N THR A 379 -14.69 6.87 -40.24
CA THR A 379 -15.59 5.70 -40.20
C THR A 379 -14.98 4.54 -40.97
N ALA A 380 -14.52 4.77 -42.20
CA ALA A 380 -13.92 3.74 -43.04
C ALA A 380 -12.62 3.15 -42.47
N ILE A 381 -11.79 3.96 -41.78
CA ILE A 381 -10.56 3.44 -41.15
C ILE A 381 -10.86 2.69 -39.84
N SER A 382 -11.96 3.01 -39.16
CA SER A 382 -12.39 2.38 -37.90
C SER A 382 -12.69 0.88 -38.06
N GLU A 383 -13.12 0.45 -39.26
CA GLU A 383 -13.36 -0.95 -39.64
C GLU A 383 -12.07 -1.73 -39.94
N LYS A 384 -10.91 -1.06 -39.97
CA LYS A 384 -9.63 -1.72 -40.25
C LYS A 384 -8.81 -1.97 -39.00
N CYS A 385 -9.36 -1.70 -37.82
CA CYS A 385 -8.65 -1.87 -36.57
C CYS A 385 -8.40 -3.38 -36.30
N PRO A 386 -7.23 -3.76 -35.73
CA PRO A 386 -6.88 -5.16 -35.49
C PRO A 386 -7.95 -5.99 -34.78
N VAL A 387 -8.51 -5.49 -33.68
CA VAL A 387 -9.55 -6.21 -32.90
C VAL A 387 -10.81 -6.45 -33.74
N HIS A 388 -11.24 -5.48 -34.57
CA HIS A 388 -12.37 -5.70 -35.47
C HIS A 388 -12.10 -6.85 -36.45
N LYS A 389 -10.89 -6.92 -37.02
CA LYS A 389 -10.52 -8.02 -37.92
C LYS A 389 -10.51 -9.37 -37.20
N THR A 390 -10.02 -9.41 -35.95
CA THR A 390 -10.04 -10.62 -35.13
C THR A 390 -11.48 -11.09 -34.87
N LEU A 391 -12.39 -10.18 -34.48
CA LEU A 391 -13.79 -10.52 -34.20
C LEU A 391 -14.59 -10.97 -35.43
N HIS A 392 -14.17 -10.56 -36.64
CA HIS A 392 -14.75 -11.03 -37.90
C HIS A 392 -14.07 -12.29 -38.48
N GLY A 393 -12.93 -12.70 -37.92
CA GLY A 393 -12.16 -13.85 -38.39
C GLY A 393 -12.59 -15.17 -37.76
N GLU A 394 -11.98 -16.26 -38.22
CA GLU A 394 -12.06 -17.55 -37.55
C GLU A 394 -11.14 -17.54 -36.31
N ILE A 395 -11.70 -17.85 -35.14
CA ILE A 395 -11.00 -17.83 -33.85
C ILE A 395 -10.91 -19.26 -33.33
N HIS A 396 -9.69 -19.75 -33.12
CA HIS A 396 -9.43 -21.04 -32.47
C HIS A 396 -8.90 -20.81 -31.05
N ILE A 397 -9.55 -21.44 -30.07
CA ILE A 397 -9.15 -21.40 -28.66
C ILE A 397 -8.71 -22.81 -28.26
N ALA A 398 -7.43 -22.95 -27.93
CA ALA A 398 -6.85 -24.20 -27.43
C ALA A 398 -6.64 -24.13 -25.91
N THR A 399 -6.82 -25.27 -25.23
CA THR A 399 -6.64 -25.38 -23.78
C THR A 399 -5.58 -26.43 -23.47
N GLU A 400 -4.58 -26.06 -22.68
CA GLU A 400 -3.49 -26.92 -22.21
C GLU A 400 -3.40 -26.84 -20.68
N THR A 401 -2.95 -27.93 -20.03
CA THR A 401 -2.74 -27.98 -18.58
C THR A 401 -1.26 -28.18 -18.29
N SER A 402 -0.68 -27.31 -17.47
CA SER A 402 0.73 -27.36 -17.04
C SER A 402 0.92 -28.10 -15.74
#